data_AF-A0A4R6T592-F1
#
_entry.id   AF-A0A4R6T592-F1
#
_cell.length_a   1.000
_cell.length_b   1.000
_cell.length_c   1.000
_cell.angle_alpha   90.00
_cell.angle_beta   90.00
_cell.angle_gamma   90.00
#
_symmetry.space_group_name_H-M   'P 1'
#
loop_
_entity.id
_entity.type
_entity.pdbx_description
1 polymer ?
#
loop_
_entity_poly.entity_id
_entity_poly.type
_entity_poly.pdbx_seq_one_letter_code
_entity_poly.pdbx_strand_id
1 'polypeptide(L)'
;MIAYLLKSILCLLVLLLIHRLILQREVLHRFNRFFLLGAVIGSFLIPLVTIEVGQEPVILEITEDLGKWAPDSQEVNFSSLLSNEAKSPINEPKKAFPWVELGFGIYGLISFLFFVRFIRNLNSIYCQIRNHTQVSYKGEVLVLLNRNTSPFSFLKYIFVSKSNFEQGISEAVFLHEKCHVKEKHSWDILLIEALMIPFWFHPGLYMAKQSVRLNHEFIADQLALKASSLSIYQQELLNNLCGNYNPILSSSLNFSLTRKRLKMMTKKSNPNKIKLSFLVLIPILLGVGFVFAEKVKAPINGQMEKEAKVYTLVNTTTFKGHQLKEYLTLYGQFQTKVNANRLFTMPSNTEIEALRKEFDALQASFLKLSLEERKKVQRVSFPYARIEKDGLVTYKKFEDLTEEERATLTGC
;
A
#
# COMPACT_ATOMS: atom_id res chain seq x y z
N MET A 1 -4.73 -9.81 1.63
CA MET A 1 -4.20 -9.75 3.02
C MET A 1 -2.67 -9.74 3.08
N ILE A 2 -1.97 -10.71 2.49
CA ILE A 2 -0.49 -10.78 2.56
C ILE A 2 0.17 -9.55 1.91
N ALA A 3 -0.29 -9.14 0.72
CA ALA A 3 0.22 -7.93 0.05
C ALA A 3 0.07 -6.67 0.91
N TYR A 4 -1.05 -6.52 1.63
CA TYR A 4 -1.27 -5.43 2.56
C TYR A 4 -0.25 -5.45 3.72
N LEU A 5 -0.03 -6.61 4.34
CA LEU A 5 0.95 -6.73 5.43
C LEU A 5 2.37 -6.41 4.95
N LEU A 6 2.73 -6.85 3.75
CA LEU A 6 4.04 -6.55 3.16
C LEU A 6 4.20 -5.05 2.86
N LYS A 7 3.17 -4.42 2.27
CA LYS A 7 3.13 -2.96 2.05
C LYS A 7 3.28 -2.21 3.38
N SER A 8 2.57 -2.62 4.43
CA SER A 8 2.68 -2.02 5.76
C SER A 8 4.09 -2.15 6.36
N ILE A 9 4.70 -3.34 6.27
CA ILE A 9 6.07 -3.55 6.75
C ILE A 9 7.05 -2.64 6.02
N LEU A 10 7.00 -2.64 4.70
CA LEU A 10 7.91 -1.85 3.87
C LEU A 10 7.69 -0.35 4.09
N CYS A 11 6.43 0.10 4.19
CA CYS A 11 6.07 1.48 4.49
C CYS A 11 6.68 1.92 5.83
N LEU A 12 6.51 1.14 6.91
CA LEU A 12 7.08 1.48 8.21
C LEU A 12 8.61 1.53 8.17
N LEU A 13 9.27 0.58 7.50
CA LEU A 13 10.72 0.55 7.37
C LEU A 13 11.26 1.79 6.65
N VAL A 14 10.59 2.22 5.57
CA VAL A 14 10.95 3.44 4.83
C VAL A 14 10.76 4.69 5.71
N LEU A 15 9.63 4.81 6.42
CA LEU A 15 9.38 5.94 7.33
C LEU A 15 10.42 6.00 8.47
N LEU A 16 10.80 4.85 9.04
CA LEU A 16 11.86 4.77 10.06
C LEU A 16 13.24 5.12 9.49
N LEU A 17 13.51 4.75 8.25
CA LEU A 17 14.75 5.12 7.56
C LEU A 17 14.83 6.63 7.35
N ILE A 18 13.74 7.25 6.87
CA ILE A 18 13.62 8.71 6.73
C ILE A 18 13.86 9.39 8.07
N HIS A 19 13.22 8.91 9.15
CA HIS A 19 13.47 9.42 10.49
C HIS A 19 14.94 9.32 10.86
N ARG A 20 15.58 8.17 10.67
CA ARG A 20 16.99 7.94 11.06
C ARG A 20 17.97 8.84 10.29
N LEU A 21 17.71 9.11 9.02
CA LEU A 21 18.60 9.89 8.17
C LEU A 21 18.41 11.41 8.35
N ILE A 22 17.16 11.87 8.44
CA ILE A 22 16.81 13.28 8.42
C ILE A 22 16.54 13.81 9.83
N LEU A 23 15.65 13.16 10.58
CA LEU A 23 15.04 13.73 11.79
C LEU A 23 15.78 13.39 13.08
N GLN A 24 16.25 12.15 13.23
CA GLN A 24 16.90 11.66 14.45
C GLN A 24 18.17 12.44 14.78
N ARG A 25 18.81 13.02 13.76
CA ARG A 25 20.02 13.80 13.94
C ARG A 25 19.71 15.17 14.53
N GLU A 26 18.53 15.74 14.31
CA GLU A 26 18.19 17.12 14.69
C GLU A 26 17.61 17.22 16.11
N VAL A 27 17.80 18.38 16.75
CA VAL A 27 17.33 18.66 18.12
C VAL A 27 15.83 19.04 18.08
N LEU A 28 15.00 18.13 17.59
CA LEU A 28 13.54 18.29 17.40
C LEU A 28 12.76 17.16 18.09
N HIS A 29 13.13 16.83 19.32
CA HIS A 29 12.70 15.59 19.98
C HIS A 29 11.17 15.45 20.13
N ARG A 30 10.44 16.54 20.39
CA ARG A 30 8.98 16.50 20.46
C ARG A 30 8.34 16.20 19.11
N PHE A 31 8.82 16.83 18.03
CA PHE A 31 8.35 16.53 16.68
C PHE A 31 8.67 15.08 16.29
N ASN A 32 9.89 14.63 16.57
CA ASN A 32 10.32 13.26 16.31
C ASN A 32 9.44 12.22 17.02
N ARG A 33 8.97 12.51 18.24
CA ARG A 33 8.02 11.67 18.98
C ARG A 33 6.74 11.46 18.16
N PHE A 34 6.09 12.55 17.77
CA PHE A 34 4.83 12.49 17.02
C PHE A 34 5.04 11.91 15.62
N PHE A 35 6.16 12.21 14.97
CA PHE A 35 6.52 11.59 13.69
C PHE A 35 6.64 10.06 13.83
N LEU A 36 7.35 9.56 14.85
CA LEU A 36 7.53 8.12 15.04
C LEU A 36 6.22 7.39 15.34
N LEU A 37 5.37 7.97 16.19
CA LEU A 37 4.04 7.42 16.47
C LEU A 37 3.14 7.48 15.23
N GLY A 38 3.15 8.61 14.52
CA GLY A 38 2.45 8.79 13.25
C GLY A 38 2.95 7.85 12.17
N ALA A 39 4.24 7.50 12.15
CA ALA A 39 4.79 6.53 11.21
C ALA A 39 4.30 5.11 11.50
N VAL A 40 4.21 4.72 12.78
CA VAL A 40 3.65 3.42 13.18
C VAL A 40 2.19 3.32 12.77
N ILE A 41 1.36 4.32 13.09
CA ILE A 41 -0.07 4.30 12.73
C ILE A 41 -0.23 4.42 11.21
N GLY A 42 0.49 5.36 10.60
CA GLY A 42 0.47 5.66 9.18
C GLY A 42 0.89 4.48 8.31
N SER A 43 1.82 3.63 8.76
CA SER A 43 2.21 2.45 7.97
C SER A 43 1.08 1.44 7.78
N PHE A 44 0.13 1.37 8.73
CA PHE A 44 -1.08 0.56 8.59
C PHE A 44 -2.18 1.28 7.81
N LEU A 45 -2.29 2.61 7.94
CA LEU A 45 -3.35 3.39 7.31
C LEU A 45 -3.06 3.72 5.83
N ILE A 46 -1.82 4.06 5.47
CA ILE A 46 -1.44 4.48 4.11
C ILE A 46 -1.81 3.40 3.08
N PRO A 47 -1.51 2.10 3.28
CA PRO A 47 -1.89 1.07 2.32
C PRO A 47 -3.40 0.80 2.22
N LEU A 48 -4.22 1.38 3.10
CA LEU A 48 -5.69 1.32 3.01
C LEU A 48 -6.26 2.47 2.17
N VAL A 49 -5.49 3.52 1.91
CA VAL A 49 -5.93 4.66 1.10
C VAL A 49 -5.95 4.24 -0.36
N THR A 50 -7.08 4.42 -1.04
CA THR A 50 -7.23 4.12 -2.46
C THR A 50 -7.00 5.38 -3.31
N ILE A 51 -6.11 5.29 -4.29
CA ILE A 51 -5.87 6.31 -5.31
C ILE A 51 -6.38 5.78 -6.64
N GLU A 52 -7.25 6.55 -7.29
CA GLU A 52 -7.70 6.26 -8.64
C GLU A 52 -6.61 6.62 -9.64
N VAL A 53 -6.16 5.63 -10.42
CA VAL A 53 -5.20 5.84 -11.49
C VAL A 53 -5.94 5.69 -12.83
N GLY A 54 -5.75 6.67 -13.72
CA GLY A 54 -6.30 6.65 -15.08
C GLY A 54 -5.85 5.39 -15.83
N GLN A 55 -6.70 4.86 -16.70
CA GLN A 55 -6.39 3.66 -17.48
C GLN A 55 -5.23 3.94 -18.44
N GLU A 56 -4.07 3.32 -18.22
CA GLU A 56 -3.13 3.08 -19.31
C GLU A 56 -3.67 1.90 -20.15
N PRO A 57 -3.68 1.99 -21.49
CA PRO A 57 -4.14 0.89 -22.33
C PRO A 57 -3.24 -0.32 -22.08
N VAL A 58 -3.82 -1.35 -21.46
CA VAL A 58 -3.17 -2.66 -21.35
C VAL A 58 -3.09 -3.21 -22.77
N ILE A 59 -1.88 -3.24 -23.33
CA ILE A 59 -1.59 -4.11 -24.47
C ILE A 59 -1.64 -5.53 -23.91
N LEU A 60 -2.75 -6.22 -24.16
CA LEU A 60 -2.88 -7.63 -23.88
C LEU A 60 -2.00 -8.39 -24.87
N GLU A 61 -0.81 -8.83 -24.45
CA GLU A 61 -0.15 -9.96 -25.10
C GLU A 61 -0.96 -11.21 -24.79
N ILE A 62 -1.82 -11.58 -25.74
CA ILE A 62 -2.50 -12.87 -25.73
C ILE A 62 -1.44 -13.92 -26.09
N THR A 63 -0.87 -14.58 -25.08
CA THR A 63 -0.28 -15.90 -25.28
C THR A 63 -1.42 -16.91 -25.12
N GLU A 64 -2.03 -17.30 -26.24
CA GLU A 64 -3.05 -18.35 -26.27
C GLU A 64 -2.39 -19.71 -26.02
N ASP A 65 -2.65 -20.26 -24.83
CA ASP A 65 -2.50 -21.69 -24.53
C ASP A 65 -3.60 -22.46 -25.28
N LEU A 66 -3.28 -22.86 -26.51
CA LEU A 66 -4.12 -23.69 -27.38
C LEU A 66 -4.22 -25.11 -26.81
N GLY A 67 -5.17 -25.31 -25.90
CA GLY A 67 -5.38 -26.61 -25.29
C GLY A 67 -6.73 -26.78 -24.61
N LYS A 68 -7.84 -26.29 -25.20
CA LYS A 68 -9.24 -26.71 -24.90
C LYS A 68 -10.26 -25.95 -25.76
N TRP A 69 -10.43 -26.38 -27.00
CA TRP A 69 -11.72 -26.22 -27.69
C TRP A 69 -11.79 -27.20 -28.87
N ALA A 70 -12.45 -28.34 -28.64
CA ALA A 70 -12.98 -29.19 -29.70
C ALA A 70 -14.47 -28.84 -29.87
N PRO A 71 -15.01 -28.85 -31.10
CA PRO A 71 -16.34 -28.35 -31.37
C PRO A 71 -17.43 -29.31 -30.91
N ASP A 72 -18.49 -28.71 -30.38
CA ASP A 72 -19.77 -29.31 -30.02
C ASP A 72 -20.38 -30.00 -31.25
N SER A 73 -20.35 -31.34 -31.25
CA SER A 73 -21.17 -32.15 -32.15
C SER A 73 -22.28 -32.75 -31.29
N GLN A 74 -23.51 -32.33 -31.58
CA GLN A 74 -24.70 -32.87 -30.96
C GLN A 74 -24.87 -34.33 -31.39
N GLU A 75 -24.55 -35.26 -30.50
CA GLU A 75 -25.12 -36.61 -30.53
C GLU A 75 -26.20 -36.70 -29.44
N VAL A 76 -27.43 -36.89 -29.90
CA VAL A 76 -28.62 -37.15 -29.10
C VAL A 76 -28.41 -38.48 -28.37
N ASN A 77 -28.17 -38.42 -27.05
CA ASN A 77 -28.10 -39.61 -26.19
C ASN A 77 -29.49 -40.22 -26.00
N PHE A 78 -29.85 -41.17 -26.86
CA PHE A 78 -30.96 -42.10 -26.65
C PHE A 78 -30.42 -43.48 -26.29
N SER A 79 -30.05 -43.69 -25.03
CA SER A 79 -29.87 -45.03 -24.44
C SER A 79 -29.59 -44.94 -22.94
N SER A 80 -30.62 -44.59 -22.17
CA SER A 80 -30.66 -44.83 -20.72
C SER A 80 -31.59 -46.00 -20.38
N LEU A 81 -31.45 -47.12 -21.09
CA LEU A 81 -32.05 -48.39 -20.70
C LEU A 81 -31.15 -49.52 -21.18
N LEU A 82 -30.38 -50.09 -20.25
CA LEU A 82 -29.90 -51.48 -20.14
C LEU A 82 -28.52 -51.54 -19.47
N SER A 83 -28.56 -51.85 -18.17
CA SER A 83 -27.73 -52.85 -17.48
C SER A 83 -26.19 -52.86 -17.63
N ASN A 84 -25.56 -52.63 -16.48
CA ASN A 84 -24.52 -53.43 -15.82
C ASN A 84 -23.04 -53.40 -16.30
N GLU A 85 -22.18 -53.33 -15.26
CA GLU A 85 -20.73 -53.58 -15.19
C GLU A 85 -19.84 -52.46 -15.79
N ALA A 86 -18.95 -51.78 -15.06
CA ALA A 86 -18.12 -52.18 -13.93
C ALA A 86 -17.91 -51.03 -12.91
N LYS A 87 -17.88 -51.38 -11.63
CA LYS A 87 -17.45 -50.48 -10.55
C LYS A 87 -15.93 -50.28 -10.63
N SER A 88 -15.49 -49.19 -11.25
CA SER A 88 -14.18 -48.62 -10.92
C SER A 88 -14.25 -48.01 -9.52
N PRO A 89 -13.28 -48.25 -8.63
CA PRO A 89 -13.28 -47.61 -7.33
C PRO A 89 -13.14 -46.10 -7.53
N ILE A 90 -14.15 -45.38 -7.04
CA ILE A 90 -14.12 -43.94 -6.88
C ILE A 90 -12.91 -43.63 -5.99
N ASN A 91 -11.85 -43.09 -6.59
CA ASN A 91 -10.79 -42.46 -5.83
C ASN A 91 -11.44 -41.29 -5.07
N GLU A 92 -11.76 -41.49 -3.79
CA GLU A 92 -12.00 -40.38 -2.90
C GLU A 92 -10.78 -39.45 -2.99
N PRO A 93 -10.94 -38.13 -3.23
CA PRO A 93 -9.82 -37.22 -3.17
C PRO A 93 -9.24 -37.34 -1.77
N LYS A 94 -8.01 -37.90 -1.66
CA LYS A 94 -7.28 -37.95 -0.39
C LYS A 94 -7.34 -36.55 0.21
N LYS A 95 -8.06 -36.41 1.33
CA LYS A 95 -8.27 -35.14 2.01
C LYS A 95 -6.88 -34.56 2.29
N ALA A 96 -6.49 -33.54 1.53
CA ALA A 96 -5.18 -32.92 1.69
C ALA A 96 -5.04 -32.46 3.14
N PHE A 97 -3.85 -32.65 3.71
CA PHE A 97 -3.59 -32.22 5.08
C PHE A 97 -3.88 -30.71 5.21
N PRO A 98 -4.62 -30.25 6.23
CA PRO A 98 -5.10 -28.88 6.28
C PRO A 98 -4.01 -27.90 6.78
N TRP A 99 -3.06 -27.58 5.90
CA TRP A 99 -1.96 -26.67 6.19
C TRP A 99 -2.42 -25.27 6.63
N VAL A 100 -3.56 -24.80 6.12
CA VAL A 100 -4.10 -23.47 6.43
C VAL A 100 -4.59 -23.40 7.88
N GLU A 101 -5.33 -24.41 8.33
CA GLU A 101 -5.83 -24.50 9.71
C GLU A 101 -4.68 -24.64 10.71
N LEU A 102 -3.68 -25.46 10.38
CA LEU A 102 -2.46 -25.56 11.17
C LEU A 102 -1.73 -24.21 11.27
N GLY A 103 -1.63 -23.49 10.14
CA GLY A 103 -1.02 -22.16 10.09
C GLY A 103 -1.71 -21.15 11.00
N PHE A 104 -3.04 -21.09 10.97
CA PHE A 104 -3.81 -20.24 11.89
C PHE A 104 -3.66 -20.67 13.36
N GLY A 105 -3.60 -21.98 13.63
CA GLY A 105 -3.33 -22.50 14.97
C GLY A 105 -1.98 -22.06 15.53
N ILE A 106 -0.90 -22.16 14.74
CA ILE A 106 0.44 -21.71 15.13
C ILE A 106 0.46 -20.18 15.33
N TYR A 107 -0.13 -19.43 14.40
CA TYR A 107 -0.22 -17.97 14.51
C TYR A 107 -0.96 -17.54 15.78
N GLY A 108 -2.08 -18.18 16.10
CA GLY A 108 -2.86 -17.94 17.31
C GLY A 108 -2.08 -18.27 18.58
N LEU A 109 -1.37 -19.40 18.59
CA LEU A 109 -0.52 -19.82 19.71
C LEU A 109 0.60 -18.81 19.99
N ILE A 110 1.35 -18.39 18.97
CA ILE A 110 2.44 -17.42 19.14
C ILE A 110 1.89 -16.07 19.62
N SER A 111 0.81 -15.58 19.00
CA SER A 111 0.15 -14.35 19.41
C SER A 111 -0.33 -14.43 20.87
N PHE A 112 -0.87 -15.57 21.30
CA PHE A 112 -1.28 -15.81 22.69
C PHE A 112 -0.10 -15.78 23.66
N LEU A 113 1.05 -16.38 23.31
CA LEU A 113 2.27 -16.31 24.13
C LEU A 113 2.75 -14.86 24.31
N PHE A 114 2.71 -14.05 23.24
CA PHE A 114 3.03 -12.61 23.31
C PHE A 114 2.03 -11.85 24.19
N PHE A 115 0.74 -12.17 24.12
CA PHE A 115 -0.29 -11.60 24.97
C PHE A 115 -0.07 -11.94 26.45
N VAL A 116 0.17 -13.22 26.78
CA VAL A 116 0.49 -13.65 28.15
C VAL A 116 1.75 -12.95 28.67
N ARG A 117 2.81 -12.84 27.86
CA ARG A 117 4.02 -12.09 28.20
C ARG A 117 3.70 -10.62 28.52
N PHE A 118 2.88 -9.98 27.70
CA PHE A 118 2.44 -8.59 27.89
C PHE A 118 1.70 -8.40 29.22
N ILE A 119 0.71 -9.24 29.51
CA ILE A 119 -0.06 -9.19 30.76
C ILE A 119 0.82 -9.49 31.97
N ARG A 120 1.72 -10.48 31.91
CA ARG A 120 2.65 -10.78 33.01
C ARG A 120 3.57 -9.60 33.33
N ASN A 121 4.07 -8.90 32.31
CA ASN A 121 4.90 -7.71 32.50
C ASN A 121 4.12 -6.57 33.16
N LEU A 122 2.88 -6.33 32.72
CA LEU A 122 2.02 -5.30 33.31
C LEU A 122 1.67 -5.63 34.76
N ASN A 123 1.30 -6.89 35.04
CA ASN A 123 1.02 -7.38 36.37
C ASN A 123 2.25 -7.30 37.29
N SER A 124 3.45 -7.57 36.78
CA SER A 124 4.69 -7.44 37.56
C SER A 124 4.92 -6.00 38.04
N ILE A 125 4.67 -5.01 37.19
CA ILE A 125 4.78 -3.59 37.57
C ILE A 125 3.66 -3.21 38.54
N TYR A 126 2.43 -3.66 38.30
CA TYR A 126 1.29 -3.40 39.18
C TYR A 126 1.50 -3.99 40.59
N CYS A 127 2.00 -5.23 40.67
CA CYS A 127 2.38 -5.86 41.93
C CYS A 127 3.47 -5.06 42.66
N GLN A 128 4.46 -4.52 41.93
CA GLN A 128 5.47 -3.64 42.54
C GLN A 128 4.84 -2.38 43.14
N ILE A 129 3.89 -1.75 42.45
CA ILE A 129 3.17 -0.56 42.95
C ILE A 129 2.36 -0.89 44.22
N ARG A 130 1.65 -2.03 44.23
CA ARG A 130 0.77 -2.42 45.35
C ARG A 130 1.56 -2.87 46.59
N ASN A 131 2.67 -3.57 46.39
CA ASN A 131 3.37 -4.26 47.48
C ASN A 131 4.52 -3.43 48.10
N HIS A 132 4.85 -2.27 47.53
CA HIS A 132 5.91 -1.40 48.03
C HIS A 132 5.36 -0.08 48.57
N THR A 133 6.13 0.53 49.47
CA THR A 133 5.79 1.83 50.08
C THR A 133 5.74 2.92 49.02
N GLN A 134 4.68 3.72 49.04
CA GLN A 134 4.51 4.87 48.16
C GLN A 134 4.70 6.16 48.98
N VAL A 135 5.47 7.10 48.43
CA VAL A 135 5.74 8.40 49.07
C VAL A 135 5.49 9.53 48.07
N SER A 136 4.91 10.64 48.55
CA SER A 136 4.76 11.86 47.75
C SER A 136 6.04 12.68 47.83
N TYR A 137 6.68 12.94 46.69
CA TYR A 137 7.91 13.71 46.62
C TYR A 137 7.81 14.74 45.48
N LYS A 138 7.88 16.03 45.83
CA LYS A 138 7.81 17.16 44.89
C LYS A 138 6.62 17.08 43.89
N GLY A 139 5.47 16.61 44.41
CA GLY A 139 4.22 16.49 43.67
C GLY A 139 4.08 15.23 42.80
N GLU A 140 5.04 14.31 42.84
CA GLU A 140 4.99 13.03 42.12
C GLU A 140 4.93 11.85 43.11
N VAL A 141 4.40 10.69 42.68
CA VAL A 141 4.32 9.49 43.52
C VAL A 141 5.53 8.60 43.27
N LEU A 142 6.37 8.44 44.30
CA LEU A 142 7.52 7.55 44.28
C LEU A 142 7.17 6.21 44.90
N VAL A 143 7.58 5.12 44.24
CA VAL A 143 7.46 3.74 44.73
C VAL A 143 8.84 3.27 45.17
N LEU A 144 9.00 3.01 46.46
CA LEU A 144 10.29 2.69 47.07
C LEU A 144 10.59 1.18 47.01
N LEU A 145 11.53 0.80 46.15
CA LEU A 145 11.97 -0.58 45.96
C LEU A 145 13.04 -0.97 46.98
N ASN A 146 12.93 -2.19 47.55
CA ASN A 146 13.93 -2.71 48.49
C ASN A 146 15.25 -3.11 47.79
N ARG A 147 15.21 -3.39 46.49
CA ARG A 147 16.38 -3.76 45.69
C ARG A 147 17.10 -2.50 45.19
N ASN A 148 18.42 -2.59 45.08
CA ASN A 148 19.20 -1.53 44.45
C ASN A 148 18.98 -1.58 42.93
N THR A 149 18.26 -0.59 42.41
CA THR A 149 17.96 -0.45 40.98
C THR A 149 18.05 1.00 40.57
N SER A 150 18.50 1.25 39.34
CA SER A 150 18.41 2.58 38.72
C SER A 150 16.96 3.07 38.76
N PRO A 151 16.73 4.37 39.00
CA PRO A 151 15.41 4.97 38.86
C PRO A 151 14.80 4.68 37.48
N PHE A 152 13.49 4.50 37.45
CA PHE A 152 12.72 4.37 36.22
C PHE A 152 11.27 4.80 36.45
N SER A 153 10.55 5.16 35.39
CA SER A 153 9.17 5.63 35.49
C SER A 153 8.19 4.79 34.70
N PHE A 154 7.01 4.58 35.25
CA PHE A 154 5.90 3.94 34.55
C PHE A 154 4.55 4.57 34.90
N LEU A 155 3.82 5.00 33.87
CA LEU A 155 2.57 5.75 33.96
C LEU A 155 2.72 7.00 34.82
N LYS A 156 2.19 6.99 36.05
CA LYS A 156 2.25 8.12 37.01
C LYS A 156 3.20 7.89 38.18
N TYR A 157 3.94 6.79 38.17
CA TYR A 157 4.79 6.35 39.27
C TYR A 157 6.26 6.43 38.87
N ILE A 158 7.07 6.95 39.77
CA ILE A 158 8.54 6.93 39.67
C ILE A 158 9.05 5.86 40.64
N PHE A 159 9.80 4.89 40.15
CA PHE A 159 10.35 3.81 40.96
C PHE A 159 11.78 4.17 41.33
N VAL A 160 12.11 4.11 42.61
CA VAL A 160 13.44 4.42 43.14
C VAL A 160 13.80 3.40 44.22
N SER A 161 15.07 3.02 44.33
CA SER A 161 15.51 2.20 45.46
C SER A 161 15.47 2.99 46.78
N LYS A 162 15.16 2.32 47.89
CA LYS A 162 15.16 2.93 49.22
C LYS A 162 16.51 3.58 49.55
N SER A 163 17.61 2.91 49.23
CA SER A 163 18.97 3.42 49.42
C SER A 163 19.21 4.74 48.68
N ASN A 164 18.79 4.84 47.42
CA ASN A 164 19.02 6.06 46.63
C ASN A 164 18.11 7.21 47.09
N PHE A 165 16.92 6.88 47.58
CA PHE A 165 16.03 7.88 48.17
C PHE A 165 16.62 8.45 49.48
N GLU A 166 17.16 7.60 50.35
CA GLU A 166 17.79 7.99 51.61
C GLU A 166 19.09 8.77 51.41
N GLN A 167 19.90 8.41 50.40
CA GLN A 167 21.13 9.12 50.05
C GLN A 167 20.89 10.48 49.35
N GLY A 168 19.65 10.75 48.93
CA GLY A 168 19.27 11.94 48.19
C GLY A 168 19.40 11.73 46.67
N ILE A 169 18.26 11.79 45.97
CA ILE A 169 18.21 11.71 44.51
C ILE A 169 18.65 13.07 43.94
N SER A 170 19.53 13.05 42.94
CA SER A 170 19.91 14.27 42.23
C SER A 170 18.69 14.92 41.56
N GLU A 171 18.66 16.25 41.53
CA GLU A 171 17.55 16.98 40.89
C GLU A 171 17.47 16.65 39.39
N ALA A 172 18.61 16.42 38.74
CA ALA A 172 18.67 16.05 37.34
C ALA A 172 17.98 14.71 37.05
N VAL A 173 18.26 13.67 37.86
CA VAL A 173 17.61 12.36 37.72
C VAL A 173 16.13 12.45 38.08
N PHE A 174 15.76 13.20 39.12
CA PHE A 174 14.35 13.39 39.43
C PHE A 174 13.58 14.08 38.30
N LEU A 175 14.13 15.14 37.70
CA LEU A 175 13.50 15.83 36.56
C LEU A 175 13.46 14.96 35.31
N HIS A 176 14.47 14.11 35.10
CA HIS A 176 14.49 13.11 34.02
C HIS A 176 13.29 12.15 34.16
N GLU A 177 13.15 11.51 35.32
CA GLU A 177 12.06 10.56 35.58
C GLU A 177 10.68 11.24 35.54
N LYS A 178 10.58 12.42 36.15
CA LYS A 178 9.37 13.26 36.11
C LYS A 178 8.96 13.61 34.67
N CYS A 179 9.91 13.79 33.75
CA CYS A 179 9.59 13.99 32.34
C CYS A 179 8.84 12.79 31.76
N HIS A 180 9.28 11.56 32.03
CA HIS A 180 8.61 10.37 31.51
C HIS A 180 7.15 10.26 31.96
N VAL A 181 6.88 10.61 33.21
CA VAL A 181 5.53 10.69 33.77
C VAL A 181 4.71 11.78 33.06
N LYS A 182 5.22 13.03 33.04
CA LYS A 182 4.48 14.18 32.49
C LYS A 182 4.20 14.06 31.00
N GLU A 183 5.18 13.61 30.23
CA GLU A 183 5.03 13.41 28.78
C GLU A 183 4.30 12.10 28.47
N LYS A 184 3.91 11.29 29.46
CA LYS A 184 3.15 10.04 29.28
C LYS A 184 3.86 9.01 28.40
N HIS A 185 5.19 8.94 28.47
CA HIS A 185 6.03 8.09 27.61
C HIS A 185 5.66 6.59 27.70
N SER A 186 5.14 6.12 28.83
CA SER A 186 4.70 4.72 28.98
C SER A 186 3.57 4.35 28.02
N TRP A 187 2.65 5.27 27.70
CA TRP A 187 1.54 5.00 26.78
C TRP A 187 2.00 4.72 25.36
N ASP A 188 3.01 5.46 24.89
CA ASP A 188 3.62 5.25 23.58
C ASP A 188 4.22 3.84 23.45
N ILE A 189 4.89 3.35 24.51
CA ILE A 189 5.48 2.01 24.53
C ILE A 189 4.41 0.93 24.64
N LEU A 190 3.36 1.15 25.44
CA LEU A 190 2.23 0.23 25.55
C LEU A 190 1.50 0.08 24.21
N LEU A 191 1.30 1.18 23.47
CA LEU A 191 0.71 1.14 22.12
C LEU A 191 1.51 0.22 21.18
N ILE A 192 2.83 0.39 21.12
CA ILE A 192 3.67 -0.42 20.23
C ILE A 192 3.72 -1.88 20.70
N GLU A 193 3.86 -2.13 22.00
CA GLU A 193 3.83 -3.51 22.53
C GLU A 193 2.49 -4.20 22.26
N ALA A 194 1.37 -3.47 22.34
CA ALA A 194 0.04 -4.01 22.00
C ALA A 194 -0.05 -4.39 20.51
N LEU A 195 0.47 -3.55 19.60
CA LEU A 195 0.54 -3.86 18.17
C LEU A 195 1.45 -5.06 17.89
N MET A 196 2.53 -5.23 18.63
CA MET A 196 3.44 -6.37 18.49
C MET A 196 2.80 -7.71 18.87
N ILE A 197 1.62 -7.75 19.51
CA ILE A 197 0.93 -9.00 19.85
C ILE A 197 0.41 -9.70 18.59
N PRO A 198 -0.52 -9.10 17.79
CA PRO A 198 -0.95 -9.71 16.54
C PRO A 198 0.09 -9.58 15.42
N PHE A 199 1.00 -8.60 15.50
CA PHE A 199 2.03 -8.35 14.49
C PHE A 199 3.44 -8.70 15.01
N TRP A 200 3.58 -9.82 15.74
CA TRP A 200 4.85 -10.25 16.32
C TRP A 200 5.96 -10.48 15.29
N PHE A 201 5.59 -10.77 14.04
CA PHE A 201 6.53 -10.95 12.92
C PHE A 201 6.94 -9.65 12.24
N HIS A 202 6.40 -8.48 12.62
CA HIS A 202 6.61 -7.21 11.92
C HIS A 202 7.93 -6.53 12.38
N PRO A 203 9.05 -6.63 11.65
CA PRO A 203 10.35 -6.14 12.11
C PRO A 203 10.37 -4.62 12.37
N GLY A 204 9.59 -3.86 11.59
CA GLY A 204 9.46 -2.41 11.75
C GLY A 204 8.97 -1.98 13.14
N LEU A 205 8.10 -2.76 13.81
CA LEU A 205 7.60 -2.40 15.15
C LEU A 205 8.71 -2.48 16.21
N TYR A 206 9.61 -3.45 16.10
CA TYR A 206 10.77 -3.58 17.00
C TYR A 206 11.71 -2.37 16.85
N MET A 207 11.97 -1.96 15.61
CA MET A 207 12.80 -0.79 15.30
C MET A 207 12.14 0.53 15.72
N ALA A 208 10.83 0.64 15.52
CA ALA A 208 10.04 1.79 15.96
C ALA A 208 10.08 1.93 17.48
N LYS A 209 9.86 0.83 18.22
CA LYS A 209 9.94 0.80 19.69
C LYS A 209 11.30 1.29 20.19
N GLN A 210 12.39 0.83 19.61
CA GLN A 210 13.74 1.28 19.98
C GLN A 210 13.94 2.77 19.70
N SER A 211 13.42 3.26 18.56
CA SER A 211 13.54 4.65 18.14
C SER A 211 12.70 5.59 19.03
N VAL A 212 11.48 5.17 19.39
CA VAL A 212 10.60 5.91 20.30
C VAL A 212 11.21 5.99 21.70
N ARG A 213 11.71 4.87 22.25
CA ARG A 213 12.43 4.87 23.53
C ARG A 213 13.60 5.85 23.51
N LEU A 214 14.47 5.76 22.50
CA LEU A 214 15.62 6.65 22.40
C LEU A 214 15.18 8.13 22.32
N ASN A 215 14.10 8.42 21.61
CA ASN A 215 13.59 9.78 21.53
C ASN A 215 13.00 10.26 22.87
N HIS A 216 12.34 9.40 23.65
CA HIS A 216 11.90 9.71 25.02
C HIS A 216 13.07 10.08 25.91
N GLU A 217 14.16 9.30 25.85
CA GLU A 217 15.39 9.59 26.60
C GLU A 217 15.93 10.97 26.22
N PHE A 218 15.94 11.34 24.93
CA PHE A 218 16.40 12.66 24.51
C PHE A 218 15.55 13.82 25.07
N ILE A 219 14.23 13.65 25.14
CA ILE A 219 13.33 14.66 25.74
C ILE A 219 13.63 14.81 27.24
N ALA A 220 13.77 13.68 27.94
CA ALA A 220 14.03 13.67 29.38
C ALA A 220 15.42 14.21 29.72
N ASP A 221 16.44 13.85 28.93
CA ASP A 221 17.82 14.38 29.03
C ASP A 221 17.86 15.90 28.85
N GLN A 222 17.06 16.45 27.92
CA GLN A 222 16.99 17.89 27.70
C GLN A 222 16.42 18.65 28.92
N LEU A 223 15.52 18.02 29.69
CA LEU A 223 15.00 18.61 30.93
C LEU A 223 15.97 18.43 32.10
N ALA A 224 16.64 17.29 32.22
CA ALA A 224 17.65 17.05 33.24
C ALA A 224 18.81 18.06 33.17
N LEU A 225 19.28 18.38 31.96
CA LEU A 225 20.32 19.37 31.70
C LEU A 225 19.95 20.81 32.08
N LYS A 226 18.69 21.09 32.45
CA LYS A 226 18.31 22.39 33.05
C LYS A 226 18.67 22.49 34.53
N ALA A 227 18.85 21.37 35.23
CA ALA A 227 19.16 21.31 36.65
C ALA A 227 20.60 20.89 36.97
N SER A 228 21.37 20.44 35.98
CA SER A 228 22.77 20.03 36.16
C SER A 228 23.64 20.43 34.96
N SER A 229 24.93 20.60 35.19
CA SER A 229 25.89 20.75 34.10
C SER A 229 26.01 19.46 33.28
N LEU A 230 26.40 19.60 32.02
CA LEU A 230 26.54 18.49 31.09
C LEU A 230 27.49 17.41 31.60
N SER A 231 28.65 17.78 32.14
CA SER A 231 29.67 16.83 32.61
C SER A 231 29.18 16.01 33.80
N ILE A 232 28.56 16.65 34.80
CA ILE A 232 28.06 15.98 36.01
C ILE A 232 26.98 14.97 35.63
N TYR A 233 26.03 15.38 34.79
CA TYR A 233 24.94 14.50 34.36
C TYR A 233 25.44 13.30 33.54
N GLN A 234 26.41 13.52 32.64
CA GLN A 234 27.01 12.44 31.86
C GLN A 234 27.76 11.42 32.74
N GLN A 235 28.47 11.89 33.78
CA GLN A 235 29.12 11.01 34.75
C GLN A 235 28.10 10.19 35.55
N GLU A 236 27.02 10.82 36.00
CA GLU A 236 25.93 10.14 36.70
C GLU A 236 25.28 9.06 35.83
N LEU A 237 25.02 9.36 34.56
CA LEU A 237 24.51 8.40 33.58
C LEU A 237 25.44 7.19 33.38
N LEU A 238 26.75 7.43 33.30
CA LEU A 238 27.75 6.38 33.13
C LEU A 238 27.91 5.53 34.39
N ASN A 239 27.91 6.14 35.56
CA ASN A 239 28.00 5.43 36.84
C ASN A 239 26.80 4.48 37.04
N ASN A 240 25.60 4.91 36.62
CA ASN A 240 24.40 4.07 36.65
C ASN A 240 24.48 2.85 35.71
N LEU A 241 25.34 2.87 34.68
CA LEU A 241 25.53 1.74 33.77
C LEU A 241 26.58 0.74 34.27
N CYS A 242 27.65 1.23 34.89
CA CYS A 242 28.74 0.40 35.42
C CYS A 242 28.30 -0.52 36.57
N GLY A 243 27.21 -0.19 37.27
CA GLY A 243 26.64 -1.05 38.32
C GLY A 243 25.98 -2.35 37.82
N ASN A 244 25.79 -2.51 36.50
CA ASN A 244 25.19 -3.71 35.92
C ASN A 244 26.26 -4.60 35.28
N TYR A 245 26.57 -5.73 35.92
CA TYR A 245 27.45 -6.76 35.36
C TYR A 245 26.90 -7.27 34.02
N ASN A 246 27.62 -7.02 32.92
CA ASN A 246 27.27 -7.50 31.59
C ASN A 246 28.13 -8.74 31.29
N PRO A 247 27.54 -9.95 31.13
CA PRO A 247 28.31 -11.14 30.75
C PRO A 247 28.93 -10.99 29.35
N ILE A 248 30.04 -11.68 29.10
CA ILE A 248 30.93 -11.53 27.93
C ILE A 248 30.23 -11.79 26.58
N LEU A 249 29.14 -12.55 26.56
CA LEU A 249 28.32 -12.80 25.36
C LEU A 249 27.16 -11.81 25.18
N SER A 250 27.06 -10.76 26.01
CA SER A 250 25.97 -9.78 25.93
C SER A 250 26.35 -8.57 25.08
N SER A 251 25.56 -8.30 24.04
CA SER A 251 25.50 -6.97 23.45
C SER A 251 24.60 -6.12 24.34
N SER A 252 25.16 -5.26 25.19
CA SER A 252 24.35 -4.42 26.06
C SER A 252 23.66 -3.34 25.22
N LEU A 253 22.40 -3.60 24.83
CA LEU A 253 21.54 -2.65 24.12
C LEU A 253 21.55 -1.27 24.80
N ASN A 254 21.67 -1.26 26.14
CA ASN A 254 21.82 -0.08 26.99
C ASN A 254 23.05 0.77 26.63
N PHE A 255 24.21 0.17 26.35
CA PHE A 255 25.41 0.92 25.96
C PHE A 255 25.22 1.64 24.62
N SER A 256 24.61 0.97 23.63
CA SER A 256 24.35 1.59 22.32
C SER A 256 23.36 2.76 22.40
N LEU A 257 22.37 2.68 23.30
CA LEU A 257 21.41 3.75 23.57
C LEU A 257 22.08 4.90 24.31
N THR A 258 22.82 4.61 25.39
CA THR A 258 23.56 5.62 26.15
C THR A 258 24.53 6.39 25.27
N ARG A 259 25.30 5.71 24.41
CA ARG A 259 26.21 6.39 23.48
C ARG A 259 25.48 7.42 22.61
N LYS A 260 24.27 7.11 22.14
CA LYS A 260 23.45 8.04 21.35
C LYS A 260 22.94 9.21 22.20
N ARG A 261 22.53 8.97 23.45
CA ARG A 261 22.16 10.00 24.42
C ARG A 261 23.30 10.98 24.67
N LEU A 262 24.47 10.49 25.06
CA LEU A 262 25.68 11.30 25.29
C LEU A 262 26.03 12.16 24.07
N LYS A 263 25.99 11.59 22.87
CA LYS A 263 26.23 12.32 21.62
C LYS A 263 25.17 13.38 21.34
N MET A 264 23.90 13.14 21.68
CA MET A 264 22.82 14.08 21.43
C MET A 264 22.84 15.26 22.40
N MET A 265 23.20 15.02 23.67
CA MET A 265 23.32 16.07 24.68
C MET A 265 24.34 17.17 24.33
N THR A 266 25.39 16.84 23.55
CA THR A 266 26.41 17.82 23.12
C THR A 266 25.99 18.61 21.87
N LYS A 267 24.90 18.21 21.18
CA LYS A 267 24.49 18.83 19.93
C LYS A 267 23.71 20.12 20.18
N LYS A 268 24.07 21.18 19.46
CA LYS A 268 23.31 22.44 19.40
C LYS A 268 22.31 22.41 18.25
N SER A 269 21.15 23.01 18.47
CA SER A 269 20.10 23.17 17.45
C SER A 269 20.54 24.20 16.40
N ASN A 270 20.31 23.91 15.12
CA ASN A 270 20.52 24.86 14.02
C ASN A 270 19.20 25.07 13.28
N PRO A 271 18.60 26.27 13.33
CA PRO A 271 17.28 26.53 12.77
C PRO A 271 17.24 26.38 11.24
N ASN A 272 18.33 26.67 10.53
CA ASN A 272 18.39 26.52 9.07
C ASN A 272 18.40 25.05 8.66
N LYS A 273 19.13 24.19 9.41
CA LYS A 273 19.09 22.75 9.19
C LYS A 273 17.70 22.17 9.45
N ILE A 274 17.04 22.64 10.50
CA ILE A 274 15.66 22.26 10.82
C ILE A 274 14.70 22.63 9.68
N LYS A 275 14.76 23.88 9.18
CA LYS A 275 13.93 24.31 8.05
C LYS A 275 14.17 23.46 6.80
N LEU A 276 15.44 23.18 6.49
CA LEU A 276 15.80 22.32 5.36
C LEU A 276 15.28 20.88 5.54
N SER A 277 15.36 20.33 6.76
CA SER A 277 14.79 19.02 7.07
C SER A 277 13.29 18.97 6.78
N PHE A 278 12.53 20.01 7.16
CA PHE A 278 11.10 20.09 6.86
C PHE A 278 10.81 20.24 5.36
N LEU A 279 11.58 21.09 4.67
CA LEU A 279 11.45 21.29 3.22
C LEU A 279 11.63 19.97 2.44
N VAL A 280 12.57 19.13 2.87
CA VAL A 280 12.84 17.82 2.26
C VAL A 280 11.85 16.74 2.73
N LEU A 281 11.39 16.80 3.97
CA LEU A 281 10.52 15.78 4.55
C LEU A 281 9.15 15.71 3.86
N ILE A 282 8.54 16.86 3.59
CA ILE A 282 7.18 16.95 3.03
C ILE A 282 7.05 16.21 1.68
N PRO A 283 7.85 16.51 0.64
CA PRO A 283 7.72 15.82 -0.65
C PRO A 283 8.02 14.32 -0.54
N ILE A 284 8.95 13.92 0.33
CA ILE A 284 9.25 12.50 0.55
C ILE A 284 8.04 11.80 1.17
N LEU A 285 7.37 12.39 2.16
CA LEU A 285 6.18 11.80 2.78
C LEU A 285 5.02 11.68 1.78
N LEU A 286 4.81 12.69 0.94
CA LEU A 286 3.82 12.62 -0.15
C LEU A 286 4.15 11.50 -1.13
N GLY A 287 5.42 11.36 -1.52
CA GLY A 287 5.89 10.27 -2.37
C GLY A 287 5.67 8.89 -1.74
N VAL A 288 5.98 8.72 -0.45
CA VAL A 288 5.69 7.49 0.29
C VAL A 288 4.19 7.22 0.32
N GLY A 289 3.36 8.22 0.61
CA GLY A 289 1.90 8.09 0.57
C GLY A 289 1.41 7.58 -0.79
N PHE A 290 1.87 8.20 -1.88
CA PHE A 290 1.50 7.82 -3.25
C PHE A 290 1.97 6.43 -3.66
N VAL A 291 3.21 6.05 -3.30
CA VAL A 291 3.80 4.74 -3.66
C VAL A 291 3.11 3.60 -2.93
N PHE A 292 2.76 3.79 -1.66
CA PHE A 292 2.23 2.72 -0.81
C PHE A 292 0.71 2.66 -0.76
N ALA A 293 0.00 3.70 -1.22
CA ALA A 293 -1.45 3.67 -1.38
C ALA A 293 -1.91 2.56 -2.32
N GLU A 294 -3.12 2.07 -2.10
CA GLU A 294 -3.79 1.10 -2.97
C GLU A 294 -4.22 1.79 -4.26
N LYS A 295 -3.90 1.22 -5.42
CA LYS A 295 -4.27 1.80 -6.71
C LYS A 295 -5.53 1.11 -7.20
N VAL A 296 -6.61 1.86 -7.33
CA VAL A 296 -7.88 1.36 -7.87
C VAL A 296 -8.06 1.94 -9.27
N LYS A 297 -8.57 1.12 -10.20
CA LYS A 297 -8.92 1.62 -11.52
C LYS A 297 -10.15 2.51 -11.38
N ALA A 298 -10.13 3.71 -11.95
CA ALA A 298 -11.31 4.56 -11.97
C ALA A 298 -12.50 3.76 -12.54
N PRO A 299 -13.66 3.72 -11.84
CA PRO A 299 -14.84 3.09 -12.39
C PRO A 299 -15.19 3.80 -13.69
N ILE A 300 -15.46 3.02 -14.74
CA ILE A 300 -16.07 3.55 -15.95
C ILE A 300 -17.47 3.99 -15.52
N ASN A 301 -17.65 5.25 -15.16
CA ASN A 301 -18.98 5.79 -14.89
C ASN A 301 -19.84 5.48 -16.12
N GLY A 302 -20.96 4.79 -15.88
CA GLY A 302 -21.85 4.19 -16.88
C GLY A 302 -22.64 5.19 -17.72
N GLN A 303 -21.97 6.16 -18.35
CA GLN A 303 -22.55 7.01 -19.39
C GLN A 303 -21.74 7.00 -20.71
N MET A 304 -20.76 6.11 -20.83
CA MET A 304 -20.05 5.85 -22.10
C MET A 304 -19.95 4.34 -22.35
N GLU A 305 -21.06 3.64 -22.24
CA GLU A 305 -21.26 2.40 -22.99
C GLU A 305 -21.67 2.78 -24.44
N LYS A 306 -20.79 3.50 -25.14
CA LYS A 306 -20.75 3.30 -26.59
C LYS A 306 -19.90 2.06 -26.75
N GLU A 307 -20.57 0.92 -26.89
CA GLU A 307 -19.97 -0.36 -27.28
C GLU A 307 -18.78 -0.09 -28.20
N ALA A 308 -17.57 -0.25 -27.68
CA ALA A 308 -16.44 -0.45 -28.56
C ALA A 308 -16.72 -1.79 -29.24
N LYS A 309 -17.39 -1.76 -30.40
CA LYS A 309 -17.54 -2.91 -31.28
C LYS A 309 -16.13 -3.36 -31.62
N VAL A 310 -15.63 -4.32 -30.87
CA VAL A 310 -14.41 -5.05 -31.20
C VAL A 310 -14.77 -5.87 -32.43
N TYR A 311 -14.45 -5.33 -33.60
CA TYR A 311 -14.59 -6.08 -34.85
C TYR A 311 -13.55 -7.19 -34.81
N THR A 312 -14.04 -8.41 -34.60
CA THR A 312 -13.21 -9.62 -34.63
C THR A 312 -12.53 -9.68 -35.99
N LEU A 313 -11.20 -9.54 -36.02
CA LEU A 313 -10.44 -9.87 -37.22
C LEU A 313 -10.62 -11.37 -37.45
N VAL A 314 -11.48 -11.71 -38.41
CA VAL A 314 -11.66 -13.10 -38.83
C VAL A 314 -10.30 -13.62 -39.28
N ASN A 315 -9.77 -14.61 -38.56
CA ASN A 315 -8.52 -15.27 -38.94
C ASN A 315 -8.62 -15.77 -40.38
N THR A 316 -7.85 -15.17 -41.28
CA THR A 316 -7.87 -15.44 -42.73
C THR A 316 -7.19 -16.76 -43.12
N THR A 317 -6.93 -17.64 -42.16
CA THR A 317 -6.26 -18.93 -42.37
C THR A 317 -7.22 -20.05 -42.77
N THR A 318 -8.54 -19.85 -42.68
CA THR A 318 -9.53 -20.93 -42.90
C THR A 318 -10.32 -20.81 -44.22
N PHE A 319 -10.12 -19.76 -45.03
CA PHE A 319 -10.91 -19.52 -46.24
C PHE A 319 -10.16 -19.92 -47.52
N LYS A 320 -10.68 -20.92 -48.26
CA LYS A 320 -10.23 -21.27 -49.61
C LYS A 320 -10.85 -20.29 -50.62
N GLY A 321 -10.20 -19.14 -50.83
CA GLY A 321 -10.57 -18.15 -51.85
C GLY A 321 -9.71 -16.90 -51.75
N HIS A 322 -8.85 -16.65 -52.74
CA HIS A 322 -7.93 -15.50 -52.76
C HIS A 322 -8.70 -14.16 -52.66
N GLN A 323 -9.82 -14.06 -53.39
CA GLN A 323 -10.63 -12.84 -53.46
C GLN A 323 -11.39 -12.56 -52.15
N LEU A 324 -11.89 -13.60 -51.46
CA LEU A 324 -12.55 -13.47 -50.16
C LEU A 324 -11.59 -12.99 -49.08
N LYS A 325 -10.37 -13.55 -49.06
CA LYS A 325 -9.33 -13.15 -48.10
C LYS A 325 -8.89 -11.71 -48.30
N GLU A 326 -8.71 -11.29 -49.55
CA GLU A 326 -8.38 -9.92 -49.91
C GLU A 326 -9.49 -8.94 -49.49
N TYR A 327 -10.77 -9.29 -49.75
CA TYR A 327 -11.92 -8.52 -49.31
C TYR A 327 -11.95 -8.33 -47.79
N LEU A 328 -11.83 -9.41 -47.02
CA LEU A 328 -11.88 -9.37 -45.55
C LEU A 328 -10.75 -8.53 -44.95
N THR A 329 -9.56 -8.60 -45.56
CA THR A 329 -8.39 -7.80 -45.13
C THR A 329 -8.65 -6.31 -45.34
N LEU A 330 -9.08 -5.93 -46.55
CA LEU A 330 -9.41 -4.54 -46.87
C LEU A 330 -10.57 -4.02 -46.02
N TYR A 331 -11.57 -4.87 -45.76
CA TYR A 331 -12.74 -4.55 -44.95
C TYR A 331 -12.34 -4.22 -43.50
N GLY A 332 -11.49 -5.04 -42.89
CA GLY A 332 -10.98 -4.80 -41.54
C GLY A 332 -10.14 -3.52 -41.43
N GLN A 333 -9.29 -3.24 -42.43
CA GLN A 333 -8.50 -2.00 -42.49
C GLN A 333 -9.40 -0.76 -42.60
N PHE A 334 -10.42 -0.82 -43.47
CA PHE A 334 -11.38 0.26 -43.63
C PHE A 334 -12.18 0.52 -42.35
N GLN A 335 -12.71 -0.53 -41.70
CA GLN A 335 -13.43 -0.38 -40.44
C GLN A 335 -12.56 0.21 -39.32
N THR A 336 -11.28 -0.18 -39.26
CA THR A 336 -10.34 0.37 -38.28
C THR A 336 -10.14 1.87 -38.49
N LYS A 337 -9.98 2.33 -39.74
CA LYS A 337 -9.82 3.76 -40.05
C LYS A 337 -11.09 4.57 -39.76
N VAL A 338 -12.25 4.01 -40.10
CA VAL A 338 -13.56 4.64 -39.87
C VAL A 338 -13.88 4.79 -38.38
N ASN A 339 -13.52 3.79 -37.57
CA ASN A 339 -13.83 3.73 -36.14
C ASN A 339 -12.64 4.08 -35.24
N ALA A 340 -11.56 4.63 -35.79
CA ALA A 340 -10.42 5.09 -35.01
C ALA A 340 -10.90 6.11 -33.96
N ASN A 341 -10.67 5.82 -32.68
CA ASN A 341 -11.17 6.64 -31.58
C ASN A 341 -10.38 7.96 -31.51
N ARG A 342 -10.93 9.02 -32.10
CA ARG A 342 -10.32 10.36 -32.09
C ARG A 342 -10.96 11.18 -30.99
N LEU A 343 -10.36 11.13 -29.80
CA LEU A 343 -10.86 11.78 -28.58
C LEU A 343 -11.09 13.31 -28.72
N PHE A 344 -10.45 13.97 -29.69
CA PHE A 344 -10.45 15.44 -29.79
C PHE A 344 -10.57 16.01 -31.22
N THR A 345 -10.63 15.18 -32.28
CA THR A 345 -10.63 15.67 -33.67
C THR A 345 -11.52 14.84 -34.60
N MET A 346 -12.42 15.49 -35.34
CA MET A 346 -13.13 14.85 -36.46
C MET A 346 -12.20 14.70 -37.67
N PRO A 347 -12.38 13.66 -38.52
CA PRO A 347 -11.65 13.55 -39.77
C PRO A 347 -11.90 14.74 -40.68
N SER A 348 -10.85 15.22 -41.34
CA SER A 348 -10.96 16.33 -42.29
C SER A 348 -11.75 15.89 -43.53
N ASN A 349 -12.31 16.85 -44.28
CA ASN A 349 -13.03 16.54 -45.53
C ASN A 349 -12.15 15.75 -46.51
N THR A 350 -10.84 16.02 -46.58
CA THR A 350 -9.90 15.29 -47.44
C THR A 350 -9.67 13.84 -46.99
N GLU A 351 -9.67 13.59 -45.68
CA GLU A 351 -9.60 12.23 -45.13
C GLU A 351 -10.90 11.44 -45.39
N ILE A 352 -12.05 12.10 -45.28
CA ILE A 352 -13.35 11.47 -45.56
C ILE A 352 -13.49 11.14 -47.06
N GLU A 353 -12.98 11.98 -47.94
CA GLU A 353 -12.91 11.69 -49.38
C GLU A 353 -11.95 10.54 -49.70
N ALA A 354 -10.82 10.43 -48.99
CA ALA A 354 -9.93 9.28 -49.10
C ALA A 354 -10.62 7.98 -48.64
N LEU A 355 -11.34 8.03 -47.51
CA LEU A 355 -12.17 6.91 -47.04
C LEU A 355 -13.28 6.56 -48.05
N ARG A 356 -13.86 7.56 -48.72
CA ARG A 356 -14.87 7.31 -49.75
C ARG A 356 -14.30 6.52 -50.94
N LYS A 357 -13.09 6.86 -51.39
CA LYS A 357 -12.40 6.09 -52.44
C LYS A 357 -12.12 4.64 -52.00
N GLU A 358 -11.70 4.44 -50.75
CA GLU A 358 -11.49 3.10 -50.18
C GLU A 358 -12.82 2.31 -50.09
N PHE A 359 -13.91 2.98 -49.72
CA PHE A 359 -15.25 2.41 -49.69
C PHE A 359 -15.72 1.97 -51.09
N ASP A 360 -15.57 2.82 -52.10
CA ASP A 360 -15.96 2.50 -53.48
C ASP A 360 -15.15 1.30 -54.03
N ALA A 361 -13.85 1.23 -53.71
CA ALA A 361 -12.99 0.10 -54.06
C ALA A 361 -13.42 -1.21 -53.34
N LEU A 362 -13.82 -1.12 -52.06
CA LEU A 362 -14.38 -2.24 -51.31
C LEU A 362 -15.74 -2.71 -51.85
N GLN A 363 -16.57 -1.80 -52.32
CA GLN A 363 -17.83 -2.15 -52.95
C GLN A 363 -17.58 -2.87 -54.28
N ALA A 364 -16.61 -2.42 -55.07
CA ALA A 364 -16.21 -3.09 -56.30
C ALA A 364 -15.61 -4.49 -56.04
N SER A 365 -14.81 -4.68 -54.99
CA SER A 365 -14.28 -5.99 -54.63
C SER A 365 -15.36 -6.94 -54.09
N PHE A 366 -16.34 -6.45 -53.33
CA PHE A 366 -17.51 -7.23 -52.92
C PHE A 366 -18.30 -7.77 -54.12
N LEU A 367 -18.45 -6.97 -55.18
CA LEU A 367 -19.13 -7.36 -56.42
C LEU A 367 -18.34 -8.40 -57.26
N LYS A 368 -17.07 -8.64 -56.96
CA LYS A 368 -16.27 -9.69 -57.61
C LYS A 368 -16.41 -11.05 -56.91
N LEU A 369 -16.87 -11.08 -55.66
CA LEU A 369 -17.12 -12.31 -54.91
C LEU A 369 -18.25 -13.14 -55.51
N SER A 370 -18.17 -14.46 -55.39
CA SER A 370 -19.26 -15.37 -55.77
C SER A 370 -20.49 -15.20 -54.85
N LEU A 371 -21.66 -15.67 -55.30
CA LEU A 371 -22.89 -15.59 -54.52
C LEU A 371 -22.80 -16.33 -53.17
N GLU A 372 -22.07 -17.44 -53.10
CA GLU A 372 -21.85 -18.17 -51.85
C GLU A 372 -20.94 -17.43 -50.87
N GLU A 373 -19.91 -16.74 -51.39
CA GLU A 373 -19.00 -15.95 -50.57
C GLU A 373 -19.69 -14.69 -50.03
N ARG A 374 -20.51 -14.01 -50.83
CA ARG A 374 -21.27 -12.82 -50.39
C ARG A 374 -22.23 -13.12 -49.24
N LYS A 375 -22.76 -14.34 -49.14
CA LYS A 375 -23.61 -14.75 -48.01
C LYS A 375 -22.83 -14.90 -46.70
N LYS A 376 -21.51 -15.08 -46.78
CA LYS A 376 -20.63 -15.30 -45.62
C LYS A 376 -20.01 -14.01 -45.09
N VAL A 377 -20.16 -12.88 -45.79
CA VAL A 377 -19.52 -11.61 -45.42
C VAL A 377 -20.52 -10.47 -45.37
N GLN A 378 -20.27 -9.52 -44.46
CA GLN A 378 -21.07 -8.30 -44.37
C GLN A 378 -20.70 -7.33 -45.49
N ARG A 379 -21.71 -6.69 -46.09
CA ARG A 379 -21.50 -5.60 -47.05
C ARG A 379 -20.99 -4.37 -46.32
N VAL A 380 -19.97 -3.72 -46.87
CA VAL A 380 -19.43 -2.46 -46.34
C VAL A 380 -20.49 -1.34 -46.38
N SER A 381 -20.53 -0.51 -45.34
CA SER A 381 -21.37 0.69 -45.24
C SER A 381 -20.51 1.93 -45.03
N PHE A 382 -20.84 3.03 -45.70
CA PHE A 382 -20.17 4.31 -45.50
C PHE A 382 -20.94 5.16 -44.47
N PRO A 383 -20.36 5.56 -43.33
CA PRO A 383 -21.12 6.18 -42.25
C PRO A 383 -21.25 7.71 -42.33
N TYR A 384 -20.69 8.36 -43.36
CA TYR A 384 -20.73 9.81 -43.52
C TYR A 384 -21.68 10.23 -44.66
N ALA A 385 -22.51 11.23 -44.39
CA ALA A 385 -23.33 11.93 -45.38
C ALA A 385 -22.58 13.15 -45.92
N ARG A 386 -22.71 13.40 -47.23
CA ARG A 386 -22.22 14.62 -47.89
C ARG A 386 -23.32 15.68 -47.84
N ILE A 387 -23.00 16.85 -47.28
CA ILE A 387 -23.92 17.99 -47.17
C ILE A 387 -23.32 19.14 -47.97
N GLU A 388 -24.11 19.74 -48.85
CA GLU A 388 -23.72 20.89 -49.65
C GLU A 388 -24.63 22.06 -49.30
N LYS A 389 -24.04 23.10 -48.70
CA LYS A 389 -24.76 24.31 -48.28
C LYS A 389 -23.94 25.53 -48.68
N ASP A 390 -24.56 26.47 -49.39
CA ASP A 390 -23.95 27.75 -49.80
C ASP A 390 -22.61 27.58 -50.56
N GLY A 391 -22.48 26.53 -51.37
CA GLY A 391 -21.26 26.23 -52.14
C GLY A 391 -20.13 25.57 -51.34
N LEU A 392 -20.33 25.29 -50.06
CA LEU A 392 -19.38 24.59 -49.19
C LEU A 392 -19.82 23.12 -48.99
N VAL A 393 -18.91 22.17 -49.27
CA VAL A 393 -19.14 20.74 -49.02
C VAL A 393 -18.61 20.36 -47.65
N THR A 394 -19.45 19.75 -46.82
CA THR A 394 -19.09 19.22 -45.51
C THR A 394 -19.57 17.78 -45.36
N TYR A 395 -18.92 17.01 -44.50
CA TYR A 395 -19.30 15.64 -44.20
C TYR A 395 -19.67 15.49 -42.73
N LYS A 396 -20.78 14.82 -42.44
CA LYS A 396 -21.22 14.48 -41.07
C LYS A 396 -21.57 13.02 -40.96
N LYS A 397 -21.41 12.41 -39.78
CA LYS A 397 -21.91 11.05 -39.54
C LYS A 397 -23.44 11.07 -39.57
N PHE A 398 -24.08 10.00 -40.03
CA PHE A 398 -25.54 9.92 -40.07
C PHE A 398 -26.21 10.11 -38.70
N GLU A 399 -25.54 9.69 -37.63
CA GLU A 399 -25.96 9.87 -36.25
C GLU A 399 -26.00 11.34 -35.81
N ASP A 400 -25.14 12.18 -36.40
CA ASP A 400 -24.93 13.59 -36.03
C ASP A 400 -25.68 14.58 -36.95
N LEU A 401 -26.49 14.07 -37.89
CA LEU A 401 -27.33 14.90 -38.77
C LEU A 401 -28.52 15.50 -38.01
N THR A 402 -28.79 16.79 -38.25
CA THR A 402 -30.03 17.44 -37.77
C THR A 402 -31.24 16.93 -38.56
N GLU A 403 -32.46 17.14 -38.05
CA GLU A 403 -33.69 16.70 -38.74
C GLU A 403 -33.86 17.36 -40.12
N GLU A 404 -33.47 18.63 -40.26
CA GLU A 404 -33.46 19.36 -41.54
C GLU A 404 -32.44 18.79 -42.54
N GLU A 405 -31.24 18.42 -42.05
CA GLU A 405 -30.19 17.79 -42.87
C GLU A 405 -30.58 16.37 -43.30
N ARG A 406 -31.35 15.65 -42.48
CA ARG A 406 -31.90 14.33 -42.86
C ARG A 406 -32.98 14.44 -43.94
N ALA A 407 -33.87 15.43 -43.83
CA ALA A 407 -34.93 15.67 -44.81
C ALA A 407 -34.34 15.99 -46.21
N THR A 408 -33.32 16.84 -46.26
CA THR A 408 -32.63 17.21 -47.52
C THR A 408 -31.88 16.03 -48.18
N LEU A 409 -31.44 15.04 -47.42
CA LEU A 409 -30.76 13.84 -47.95
C LEU A 409 -31.72 12.74 -48.44
N THR A 410 -32.97 12.72 -47.95
CA THR A 410 -33.94 11.64 -48.20
C THR A 410 -34.95 11.97 -49.29
N GLY A 411 -35.01 13.21 -49.79
CA GLY A 411 -35.81 13.57 -50.96
C GLY A 411 -37.31 13.38 -50.75
N CYS A 412 -37.83 13.72 -49.57
CA CYS A 412 -39.25 13.91 -49.31
C CYS A 412 -39.51 15.34 -48.86
#